data_AF-A0A2H1KIP1-F1
#
_entry.id   AF-A0A2H1KIP1-F1
#
_cell.length_a   1.000
_cell.length_b   1.000
_cell.length_c   1.000
_cell.angle_alpha   90.00
_cell.angle_beta   90.00
_cell.angle_gamma   90.00
#
_symmetry.space_group_name_H-M   'P 1'
#
loop_
_entity.id
_entity.type
_entity.pdbx_description
1 polymer ?
#
loop_
_entity_poly.entity_id
_entity_poly.type
_entity_poly.pdbx_seq_one_letter_code
_entity_poly.pdbx_strand_id
1 'polypeptide(L)'
;MAQRTQGQIDREKSAQIQRMLAQQNKEAVAQRFGEQELDSPEYQRAERNLRAQRERQRDLREQAAQGEDIGQEEAETARRQQELALAEQEAQRQAQEQERQQQIEQERQAEVERQHDVAQSQDAEKEHDDRDRVEEQAKEVQHEAEQRDEPEREMSASDRFSARARAAQERDGDRGMSR
;
A
#
# COMPACT_ATOMS: atom_id res chain seq x y z
N MET A 1 -27.20 -55.89 64.20
CA MET A 1 -25.84 -55.84 63.60
C MET A 1 -25.87 -56.68 62.33
N ALA A 2 -25.59 -56.11 61.16
CA ALA A 2 -25.52 -56.90 59.93
C ALA A 2 -24.19 -57.66 59.91
N GLN A 3 -24.23 -59.00 59.85
CA GLN A 3 -23.04 -59.82 59.63
C GLN A 3 -22.60 -59.67 58.17
N ARG A 4 -21.31 -59.39 57.93
CA ARG A 4 -20.75 -59.38 56.58
C ARG A 4 -20.74 -60.81 56.04
N THR A 5 -21.11 -60.97 54.78
CA THR A 5 -21.04 -62.28 54.13
C THR A 5 -19.61 -62.58 53.72
N GLN A 6 -19.23 -63.86 53.64
CA GLN A 6 -17.89 -64.28 53.22
C GLN A 6 -17.48 -63.63 51.88
N GLY A 7 -18.40 -63.60 50.91
CA GLY A 7 -18.15 -62.95 49.62
C GLY A 7 -17.92 -61.43 49.68
N GLN A 8 -18.35 -60.74 50.74
CA GLN A 8 -17.99 -59.33 50.96
C GLN A 8 -16.56 -59.22 51.50
N ILE A 9 -16.17 -60.12 52.39
CA ILE A 9 -14.82 -60.18 52.96
C ILE A 9 -13.80 -60.48 51.85
N ASP A 10 -14.07 -61.43 50.97
CA ASP A 10 -13.16 -61.80 49.88
C ASP A 10 -13.02 -60.67 48.83
N ARG A 11 -14.10 -59.90 48.60
CA ARG A 11 -14.08 -58.71 47.74
C ARG A 11 -13.26 -57.58 48.36
N GLU A 12 -13.40 -57.34 49.66
CA GLU A 12 -12.60 -56.35 50.38
C GLU A 12 -11.11 -56.74 50.38
N LYS A 13 -10.81 -58.02 50.63
CA LYS A 13 -9.44 -58.56 50.63
C LYS A 13 -8.79 -58.45 49.25
N SER A 14 -9.47 -58.90 48.19
CA SER A 14 -8.96 -58.76 46.81
C SER A 14 -8.77 -57.29 46.42
N ALA A 15 -9.63 -56.36 46.85
CA ALA A 15 -9.43 -54.93 46.62
C ALA A 15 -8.21 -54.37 47.37
N GLN A 16 -7.95 -54.83 48.61
CA GLN A 16 -6.73 -54.44 49.34
C GLN A 16 -5.47 -55.00 48.67
N ILE A 17 -5.48 -56.27 48.26
CA ILE A 17 -4.37 -56.89 47.52
C ILE A 17 -4.12 -56.12 46.22
N GLN A 18 -5.18 -55.77 45.48
CA GLN A 18 -5.08 -55.00 44.24
C GLN A 18 -4.39 -53.66 44.44
N ARG A 19 -4.70 -52.92 45.53
CA ARG A 19 -4.05 -51.64 45.84
C ARG A 19 -2.55 -51.79 46.10
N MET A 20 -2.14 -52.85 46.80
CA MET A 20 -0.72 -53.11 47.06
C MET A 20 0.02 -53.56 45.79
N LEU A 21 -0.62 -54.39 44.96
CA LEU A 21 -0.10 -54.79 43.66
C LEU A 21 0.01 -53.63 42.67
N ALA A 22 -0.87 -52.63 42.75
CA ALA A 22 -0.80 -51.44 41.92
C ALA A 22 0.53 -50.68 42.13
N GLN A 23 1.08 -50.73 43.35
CA GLN A 23 2.39 -50.17 43.73
C GLN A 23 3.57 -51.12 43.41
N GLN A 24 3.34 -52.21 42.66
CA GLN A 24 4.32 -53.24 42.30
C GLN A 24 4.92 -54.00 43.50
N ASN A 25 4.30 -53.93 44.67
CA ASN A 25 4.87 -54.49 45.88
C ASN A 25 4.25 -55.85 46.21
N LYS A 26 4.70 -56.90 45.50
CA LYS A 26 4.27 -58.28 45.75
C LYS A 26 4.69 -58.75 47.15
N GLU A 27 5.86 -58.34 47.60
CA GLU A 27 6.39 -58.63 48.93
C GLU A 27 5.51 -58.02 50.03
N ALA A 28 4.94 -56.83 49.84
CA ALA A 28 4.00 -56.24 50.79
C ALA A 28 2.69 -57.05 50.94
N VAL A 29 2.26 -57.75 49.89
CA VAL A 29 1.11 -58.67 50.00
C VAL A 29 1.47 -59.87 50.88
N ALA A 30 2.64 -60.46 50.62
CA ALA A 30 3.14 -61.60 51.40
C ALA A 30 3.41 -61.24 52.87
N GLN A 31 3.95 -60.05 53.14
CA GLN A 31 4.18 -59.57 54.51
C GLN A 31 2.88 -59.33 55.29
N ARG A 32 1.81 -58.89 54.61
CA ARG A 32 0.55 -58.53 55.28
C ARG A 32 -0.42 -59.70 55.44
N PHE A 33 -0.47 -60.58 54.45
CA PHE A 33 -1.44 -61.68 54.40
C PHE A 33 -0.79 -63.07 54.46
N GLY A 34 0.54 -63.16 54.39
CA GLY A 34 1.30 -64.40 54.33
C GLY A 34 1.66 -64.81 52.91
N GLU A 35 2.74 -65.57 52.75
CA GLU A 35 3.20 -66.06 51.43
C GLU A 35 2.18 -66.96 50.74
N GLN A 36 1.39 -67.73 51.52
CA GLN A 36 0.33 -68.60 51.01
C GLN A 36 -0.78 -67.84 50.26
N GLU A 37 -0.93 -66.54 50.56
CA GLU A 37 -1.91 -65.69 49.91
C GLU A 37 -1.48 -65.22 48.52
N LEU A 38 -0.24 -65.46 48.11
CA LEU A 38 0.17 -65.24 46.73
C LEU A 38 -0.46 -66.26 45.76
N ASP A 39 -0.86 -67.43 46.27
CA ASP A 39 -1.52 -68.48 45.49
C ASP A 39 -3.05 -68.48 45.66
N SER A 40 -3.60 -67.54 46.44
CA SER A 40 -5.03 -67.51 46.75
C SER A 40 -5.89 -67.01 45.58
N PRO A 41 -7.16 -67.43 45.49
CA PRO A 41 -8.08 -66.95 44.45
C PRO A 41 -8.31 -65.44 44.54
N GLU A 42 -8.22 -64.83 45.74
CA GLU A 42 -8.33 -63.39 45.94
C GLU A 42 -7.15 -62.64 45.30
N TYR A 43 -5.94 -63.19 45.39
CA TYR A 43 -4.75 -62.62 44.74
C TYR A 43 -4.82 -62.72 43.22
N GLN A 44 -5.16 -63.89 42.69
CA GLN A 44 -5.32 -64.06 41.24
C GLN A 44 -6.40 -63.13 40.68
N ARG A 45 -7.50 -62.94 41.42
CA ARG A 45 -8.56 -62.00 41.05
C ARG A 45 -8.07 -60.55 41.09
N ALA A 46 -7.29 -60.18 42.11
CA ALA A 46 -6.69 -58.85 42.23
C ALA A 46 -5.70 -58.56 41.09
N GLU A 47 -4.83 -59.51 40.73
CA GLU A 47 -3.92 -59.38 39.58
C GLU A 47 -4.68 -59.22 38.26
N ARG A 48 -5.70 -60.04 38.01
CA ARG A 48 -6.52 -59.94 36.79
C ARG A 48 -7.23 -58.59 36.70
N ASN A 49 -7.81 -58.11 37.80
CA ASN A 49 -8.47 -56.81 37.84
C ASN A 49 -7.49 -55.66 37.59
N LEU A 50 -6.29 -55.74 38.15
CA LEU A 50 -5.24 -54.73 37.94
C LEU A 50 -4.76 -54.72 36.48
N ARG A 51 -4.54 -55.89 35.87
CA ARG A 51 -4.18 -55.98 34.45
C ARG A 51 -5.26 -55.37 33.56
N ALA A 52 -6.53 -55.74 33.77
CA ALA A 52 -7.66 -55.15 33.02
C ALA A 52 -7.78 -53.63 33.23
N GLN A 53 -7.44 -53.12 34.42
CA GLN A 53 -7.41 -51.67 34.66
C GLN A 53 -6.28 -50.98 33.89
N ARG A 54 -5.09 -51.57 33.85
CA ARG A 54 -3.94 -51.03 33.09
C ARG A 54 -4.19 -51.06 31.59
N GLU A 55 -4.80 -52.12 31.09
CA GLU A 55 -5.19 -52.25 29.68
C GLU A 55 -6.18 -51.15 29.29
N ARG A 56 -7.27 -50.97 30.06
CA ARG A 56 -8.21 -49.86 29.82
C ARG A 56 -7.55 -48.48 29.88
N GLN A 57 -6.59 -48.25 30.78
CA GLN A 57 -5.85 -46.99 30.81
C GLN A 57 -4.97 -46.81 29.58
N ARG A 58 -4.37 -47.89 29.07
CA ARG A 58 -3.59 -47.85 27.83
C ARG A 58 -4.50 -47.51 26.64
N ASP A 59 -5.63 -48.18 26.51
CA ASP A 59 -6.58 -47.94 25.42
C ASP A 59 -7.10 -46.50 25.42
N LEU A 60 -7.41 -45.94 26.60
CA LEU A 60 -7.82 -44.54 26.73
C LEU A 60 -6.72 -43.56 26.33
N ARG A 61 -5.45 -43.86 26.65
CA ARG A 61 -4.31 -43.04 26.22
C ARG A 61 -4.08 -43.13 24.72
N GLU A 62 -4.26 -44.31 24.14
CA GLU A 62 -4.10 -44.55 22.71
C GLU A 62 -5.20 -43.83 21.90
N GLN A 63 -6.44 -43.87 22.38
CA GLN A 63 -7.54 -43.10 21.80
C GLN A 63 -7.34 -41.59 21.92
N ALA A 64 -6.84 -41.10 23.05
CA ALA A 64 -6.52 -39.69 23.23
C ALA A 64 -5.40 -39.22 22.28
N ALA A 65 -4.35 -40.02 22.13
CA ALA A 65 -3.24 -39.71 21.21
C ALA A 65 -3.70 -39.67 19.74
N GLN A 66 -4.62 -40.54 19.33
CA GLN A 66 -5.20 -40.51 17.98
C GLN A 66 -6.12 -39.28 17.76
N GLY A 67 -6.75 -38.76 18.81
CA GLY A 67 -7.57 -37.55 18.72
C GLY A 67 -6.76 -36.25 18.63
N GLU A 68 -5.55 -36.21 19.21
CA GLU A 68 -4.67 -35.04 19.16
C GLU A 68 -4.09 -34.79 17.75
N ASP A 69 -3.80 -35.85 17.00
CA ASP A 69 -3.24 -35.74 15.64
C ASP A 69 -4.25 -35.09 14.67
N ILE A 70 -5.52 -35.49 14.76
CA ILE A 70 -6.61 -34.92 13.96
C ILE A 70 -6.83 -33.44 14.31
N GLY A 71 -6.79 -33.09 15.60
CA GLY A 71 -6.96 -31.71 16.04
C GLY A 71 -5.82 -30.78 15.63
N GLN A 72 -4.59 -31.30 15.53
CA GLN A 72 -3.43 -30.52 15.06
C GLN A 72 -3.49 -30.28 13.55
N GLU A 73 -3.84 -31.31 12.76
CA GLU A 73 -3.93 -31.19 11.31
C GLU A 73 -5.05 -30.22 10.88
N GLU A 74 -6.21 -30.26 11.53
CA GLU A 74 -7.30 -29.30 11.30
C GLU A 74 -6.89 -27.86 11.67
N ALA A 75 -6.20 -27.67 12.79
CA ALA A 75 -5.72 -26.35 13.22
C ALA A 75 -4.66 -25.79 12.28
N GLU A 76 -3.75 -26.62 11.77
CA GLU A 76 -2.73 -26.20 10.81
C GLU A 76 -3.35 -25.84 9.46
N THR A 77 -4.34 -26.62 9.02
CA THR A 77 -5.10 -26.36 7.79
C THR A 77 -5.87 -25.04 7.90
N ALA A 78 -6.53 -24.79 9.03
CA ALA A 78 -7.23 -23.53 9.29
C ALA A 78 -6.28 -22.33 9.29
N ARG A 79 -5.09 -22.46 9.88
CA ARG A 79 -4.04 -21.42 9.82
C ARG A 79 -3.59 -21.12 8.40
N ARG A 80 -3.32 -22.14 7.59
CA ARG A 80 -2.91 -21.95 6.18
C ARG A 80 -4.00 -21.26 5.36
N GLN A 81 -5.27 -21.61 5.57
CA GLN A 81 -6.38 -20.93 4.91
C GLN A 81 -6.47 -19.45 5.31
N GLN A 82 -6.25 -19.14 6.59
CA GLN A 82 -6.23 -17.76 7.07
C GLN A 82 -5.07 -16.95 6.47
N GLU A 83 -3.88 -17.55 6.39
CA GLU A 83 -2.70 -16.92 5.81
C GLU A 83 -2.88 -16.65 4.31
N LEU A 84 -3.46 -17.60 3.57
CA LEU A 84 -3.80 -17.42 2.16
C LEU A 84 -4.82 -16.30 1.95
N ALA A 85 -5.86 -16.23 2.79
CA ALA A 85 -6.87 -15.18 2.71
C ALA A 85 -6.28 -13.78 2.99
N LEU A 86 -5.35 -13.68 3.94
CA LEU A 86 -4.64 -12.43 4.22
C LEU A 86 -3.72 -12.04 3.07
N ALA A 87 -2.97 -12.99 2.51
CA ALA A 87 -2.09 -12.75 1.37
C ALA A 87 -2.89 -12.30 0.14
N GLU A 88 -4.06 -12.89 -0.12
CA GLU A 88 -4.94 -12.48 -1.22
C GLU A 88 -5.49 -11.07 -1.01
N GLN A 89 -5.89 -10.73 0.22
CA GLN A 89 -6.35 -9.38 0.55
C GLN A 89 -5.23 -8.33 0.40
N GLU A 90 -4.00 -8.66 0.80
CA GLU A 90 -2.86 -7.76 0.66
C GLU A 90 -2.47 -7.58 -0.82
N ALA A 91 -2.50 -8.65 -1.61
CA ALA A 91 -2.27 -8.59 -3.05
C ALA A 91 -3.31 -7.71 -3.77
N GLN A 92 -4.60 -7.81 -3.39
CA GLN A 92 -5.64 -6.94 -3.94
C GLN A 92 -5.41 -5.47 -3.60
N ARG A 93 -4.96 -5.16 -2.37
CA ARG A 93 -4.63 -3.78 -1.98
C ARG A 93 -3.45 -3.24 -2.79
N GLN A 94 -2.39 -4.03 -2.97
CA GLN A 94 -1.24 -3.63 -3.76
C GLN A 94 -1.61 -3.39 -5.22
N ALA A 95 -2.43 -4.26 -5.81
CA ALA A 95 -2.91 -4.09 -7.18
C ALA A 95 -3.72 -2.78 -7.34
N GLN A 96 -4.66 -2.52 -6.41
CA GLN A 96 -5.46 -1.29 -6.44
C GLN A 96 -4.61 -0.04 -6.21
N GLU A 97 -3.59 -0.11 -5.36
CA GLU A 97 -2.66 1.00 -5.15
C GLU A 97 -1.82 1.29 -6.40
N GLN A 98 -1.35 0.25 -7.11
CA GLN A 98 -0.65 0.42 -8.38
C GLN A 98 -1.54 1.05 -9.46
N GLU A 99 -2.78 0.59 -9.60
CA GLU A 99 -3.73 1.19 -10.55
C GLU A 99 -3.97 2.67 -10.23
N ARG A 100 -4.11 3.01 -8.95
CA ARG A 100 -4.28 4.40 -8.51
C ARG A 100 -3.03 5.24 -8.81
N GLN A 101 -1.83 4.70 -8.60
CA GLN A 101 -0.59 5.42 -8.93
C GLN A 101 -0.49 5.69 -10.44
N GLN A 102 -0.86 4.72 -11.28
CA GLN A 102 -0.87 4.92 -12.73
C GLN A 102 -1.88 5.99 -13.16
N GLN A 103 -3.07 6.02 -12.56
CA GLN A 103 -4.06 7.07 -12.83
C GLN A 103 -3.53 8.47 -12.45
N ILE A 104 -2.91 8.59 -11.27
CA ILE A 104 -2.30 9.86 -10.82
C ILE A 104 -1.19 10.30 -11.78
N GLU A 105 -0.36 9.36 -12.27
CA GLU A 105 0.71 9.68 -13.21
C GLU A 105 0.17 10.14 -14.56
N GLN A 106 -0.89 9.49 -15.08
CA GLN A 106 -1.57 9.93 -16.30
C GLN A 106 -2.22 11.31 -16.13
N GLU A 107 -2.87 11.58 -15.00
CA GLU A 107 -3.46 12.90 -14.71
C GLU A 107 -2.37 13.99 -14.67
N ARG A 108 -1.22 13.71 -14.04
CA ARG A 108 -0.08 14.64 -14.02
C ARG A 108 0.47 14.90 -15.41
N GLN A 109 0.63 13.86 -16.24
CA GLN A 109 1.09 14.04 -17.62
C GLN A 109 0.11 14.90 -18.42
N ALA A 110 -1.19 14.62 -18.32
CA ALA A 110 -2.22 15.41 -18.99
C ALA A 110 -2.26 16.87 -18.49
N GLU A 111 -2.01 17.11 -17.20
CA GLU A 111 -1.92 18.47 -16.65
C GLU A 111 -0.71 19.23 -17.22
N VAL A 112 0.45 18.56 -17.31
CA VAL A 112 1.67 19.14 -17.88
C VAL A 112 1.47 19.47 -19.37
N GLU A 113 0.85 18.58 -20.15
CA GLU A 113 0.53 18.83 -21.56
C GLU A 113 -0.38 20.06 -21.71
N ARG A 114 -1.45 20.17 -20.91
CA ARG A 114 -2.32 21.36 -20.93
C ARG A 114 -1.58 22.64 -20.58
N GLN A 115 -0.70 22.60 -19.58
CA GLN A 115 0.11 23.78 -19.22
C GLN A 115 1.03 24.20 -20.37
N HIS A 116 1.61 23.23 -21.07
CA HIS A 116 2.44 23.49 -22.23
C HIS A 116 1.63 24.08 -23.40
N ASP A 117 0.45 23.54 -23.69
CA ASP A 117 -0.44 24.06 -24.75
C ASP A 117 -0.87 25.52 -24.46
N VAL A 118 -1.19 25.81 -23.19
CA VAL A 118 -1.52 27.18 -22.75
C VAL A 118 -0.32 28.11 -22.90
N ALA A 119 0.88 27.68 -22.48
CA ALA A 119 2.08 28.47 -22.62
C ALA A 119 2.40 28.77 -24.10
N GLN A 120 2.33 27.76 -24.97
CA GLN A 120 2.52 27.94 -26.40
C GLN A 120 1.50 28.90 -27.01
N SER A 121 0.23 28.80 -26.59
CA SER A 121 -0.82 29.70 -27.07
C SER A 121 -0.57 31.15 -26.65
N GLN A 122 -0.13 31.37 -25.40
CA GLN A 122 0.21 32.70 -24.90
C GLN A 122 1.44 33.29 -25.60
N ASP A 123 2.45 32.47 -25.88
CA ASP A 123 3.65 32.92 -26.60
C ASP A 123 3.31 33.27 -28.06
N ALA A 124 2.44 32.49 -28.71
CA ALA A 124 1.96 32.78 -30.06
C ALA A 124 1.11 34.07 -30.11
N GLU A 125 0.26 34.31 -29.11
CA GLU A 125 -0.54 35.54 -29.00
C GLU A 125 0.36 36.76 -28.80
N LYS A 126 1.37 36.68 -27.91
CA LYS A 126 2.37 37.75 -27.74
C LYS A 126 3.16 38.01 -29.01
N GLU A 127 3.59 36.97 -29.72
CA GLU A 127 4.32 37.15 -30.99
C GLU A 127 3.44 37.86 -32.03
N HIS A 128 2.14 37.57 -32.07
CA HIS A 128 1.19 38.25 -32.94
C HIS A 128 1.06 39.74 -32.55
N ASP A 129 0.81 40.03 -31.27
CA ASP A 129 0.68 41.40 -30.75
C ASP A 129 1.95 42.24 -31.00
N ASP A 130 3.13 41.65 -30.79
CA ASP A 130 4.41 42.31 -31.04
C ASP A 130 4.60 42.63 -32.54
N ARG A 131 4.18 41.73 -33.43
CA ARG A 131 4.22 41.98 -34.89
C ARG A 131 3.28 43.11 -35.29
N ASP A 132 2.04 43.08 -34.82
CA ASP A 132 1.05 44.11 -35.11
C ASP A 132 1.55 45.49 -34.64
N ARG A 133 2.16 45.54 -33.45
CA ARG A 133 2.75 46.77 -32.90
C ARG A 133 3.91 47.30 -33.74
N VAL A 134 4.79 46.42 -34.22
CA VAL A 134 5.89 46.81 -35.12
C VAL A 134 5.34 47.32 -36.45
N GLU A 135 4.29 46.70 -36.99
CA GLU A 135 3.65 47.13 -38.23
C GLU A 135 2.98 48.51 -38.09
N GLU A 136 2.28 48.76 -36.98
CA GLU A 136 1.70 50.08 -36.67
C GLU A 136 2.78 51.16 -36.56
N GLN A 137 3.88 50.89 -35.84
CA GLN A 137 5.00 51.83 -35.75
C GLN A 137 5.62 52.10 -37.12
N ALA A 138 5.78 51.07 -37.97
CA ALA A 138 6.30 51.25 -39.31
C ALA A 138 5.38 52.13 -40.18
N LYS A 139 4.06 51.95 -40.08
CA LYS A 139 3.06 52.78 -40.77
C LYS A 139 3.09 54.23 -40.26
N GLU A 140 3.21 54.44 -38.96
CA GLU A 140 3.31 55.78 -38.37
C GLU A 140 4.55 56.52 -38.87
N VAL A 141 5.72 55.85 -38.89
CA VAL A 141 6.96 56.43 -39.42
C VAL A 141 6.85 56.75 -40.92
N GLN A 142 6.21 55.87 -41.72
CA GLN A 142 5.96 56.15 -43.14
C GLN A 142 5.06 57.37 -43.33
N HIS A 143 3.96 57.45 -42.58
CA HIS A 143 3.03 58.58 -42.65
C HIS A 143 3.68 59.89 -42.16
N GLU A 144 4.52 59.85 -41.12
CA GLU A 144 5.30 61.01 -40.69
C GLU A 144 6.31 61.44 -41.77
N ALA A 145 6.95 60.49 -42.45
CA ALA A 145 7.84 60.78 -43.57
C ALA A 145 7.10 61.41 -44.76
N GLU A 146 5.92 60.89 -45.12
CA GLU A 146 5.08 61.46 -46.18
C GLU A 146 4.62 62.89 -45.86
N GLN A 147 4.22 63.17 -44.61
CA GLN A 147 3.85 64.53 -44.19
C GLN A 147 5.02 65.51 -44.18
N ARG A 148 6.25 65.04 -43.97
CA ARG A 148 7.46 65.88 -44.07
C ARG A 148 7.81 66.24 -45.52
N ASP A 149 7.45 65.38 -46.48
CA ASP A 149 7.71 65.59 -47.92
C ASP A 149 6.62 66.44 -48.63
N GLU A 150 5.41 66.53 -48.07
CA GLU A 150 4.33 67.38 -48.62
C GLU A 150 4.63 68.90 -48.66
N PRO A 151 5.16 69.57 -47.61
CA PRO A 151 5.43 71.01 -47.67
C PRO A 151 6.50 71.37 -48.71
N GLU A 152 7.35 70.42 -49.12
CA GLU A 152 8.27 70.65 -50.22
C GLU A 152 7.56 70.54 -51.58
N ARG A 153 6.60 69.62 -51.78
CA ARG A 153 5.95 69.45 -53.08
C ARG A 153 4.99 70.60 -53.46
N GLU A 154 4.39 71.28 -52.48
CA GLU A 154 3.47 72.39 -52.75
C GLU A 154 4.17 73.73 -53.06
N MET A 155 5.47 73.86 -52.81
CA MET A 155 6.23 75.02 -53.30
C MET A 155 6.56 74.85 -54.79
N SER A 156 5.71 75.41 -55.65
CA SER A 156 5.95 75.53 -57.10
C SER A 156 7.37 76.03 -57.37
N ALA A 157 8.02 75.50 -58.40
CA ALA A 157 9.34 75.96 -58.82
C ALA A 157 9.37 77.48 -59.05
N SER A 158 8.23 78.08 -59.44
CA SER A 158 8.04 79.53 -59.55
C SER A 158 8.08 80.27 -58.20
N ASP A 159 7.57 79.68 -57.12
CA ASP A 159 7.59 80.26 -55.78
C ASP A 159 8.97 80.17 -55.15
N ARG A 160 9.66 79.04 -55.34
CA ARG A 160 11.06 78.89 -54.90
C ARG A 160 12.00 79.83 -55.66
N PHE A 161 11.77 80.02 -56.97
CA PHE A 161 12.55 80.95 -57.78
C PHE A 161 12.27 82.41 -57.39
N SER A 162 11.02 82.77 -57.13
CA SER A 162 10.63 84.11 -56.70
C SER A 162 11.17 84.46 -55.31
N ALA A 163 11.14 83.53 -54.36
CA ALA A 163 11.74 83.69 -53.03
C ALA A 163 13.27 83.84 -53.11
N ARG A 164 13.93 83.04 -53.96
CA ARG A 164 15.38 83.14 -54.17
C ARG A 164 15.79 84.43 -54.91
N ALA A 165 14.97 84.91 -55.84
CA ALA A 165 15.21 86.17 -56.54
C ALA A 165 15.09 87.37 -55.58
N ARG A 166 14.08 87.40 -54.70
CA ARG A 166 13.94 88.43 -53.66
C ARG A 166 15.11 88.40 -52.67
N ALA A 167 15.51 87.22 -52.20
CA ALA A 167 16.64 87.08 -51.28
C ALA A 167 17.99 87.47 -51.90
N ALA A 168 18.17 87.33 -53.21
CA ALA A 168 19.34 87.84 -53.92
C ALA A 168 19.31 89.36 -54.07
N GLN A 169 18.13 89.94 -54.35
CA GLN A 169 17.94 91.37 -54.52
C GLN A 169 18.13 92.15 -53.20
N GLU A 170 17.74 91.57 -52.06
CA GLU A 170 18.01 92.13 -50.72
C GLU A 170 19.50 92.08 -50.35
N ARG A 171 20.26 91.09 -50.83
CA ARG A 171 21.71 91.01 -50.59
C ARG A 171 22.53 91.96 -51.47
N ASP A 172 22.04 92.27 -52.67
CA ASP A 172 22.69 93.24 -53.57
C ASP A 172 22.26 94.69 -53.32
N GLY A 173 21.13 94.92 -52.63
CA GLY A 173 20.72 96.24 -52.14
C GLY A 173 21.57 96.79 -50.99
N ASP A 174 22.29 95.94 -50.26
CA ASP A 174 23.03 96.30 -49.04
C ASP A 174 24.56 96.40 -49.23
N ARG A 175 25.04 96.39 -50.49
CA ARG A 175 26.47 96.55 -50.84
C ARG A 175 26.80 97.76 -51.73
N GLY A 176 25.89 98.74 -51.80
CA GLY A 176 25.95 99.81 -52.79
C GLY A 176 25.89 101.25 -52.29
N MET A 177 26.27 101.58 -51.05
CA MET A 177 26.49 102.99 -50.63
C MET A 177 27.57 103.10 -49.55
N SER A 178 28.83 103.07 -49.97
CA SER A 178 29.94 103.60 -49.19
C SER A 178 30.99 104.14 -50.14
N ARG A 179 30.79 105.39 -50.58
CA ARG A 179 31.81 106.42 -50.82
C ARG A 179 31.14 107.76 -51.05
#